data_AF-A0A972UY51-F1
#
_entry.id   AF-A0A972UY51-F1
#
_cell.length_a   1.000
_cell.length_b   1.000
_cell.length_c   1.000
_cell.angle_alpha   90.00
_cell.angle_beta   90.00
_cell.angle_gamma   90.00
#
_symmetry.space_group_name_H-M   'P 1'
#
loop_
_entity.id
_entity.type
_entity.pdbx_description
1 polymer ?
#
loop_
_entity_poly.entity_id
_entity_poly.type
_entity_poly.pdbx_seq_one_letter_code
_entity_poly.pdbx_strand_id
1 'polypeptide(L)' 'MRILVIAPHPDDEVYGCGGTIAKYTKQCNDVHLLIMTQGYD' A
#
# COMPACT_ATOMS: atom_id res chain seq x y z
N MET A 1 -8.77 -0.52 -12.41
CA MET A 1 -8.52 0.82 -11.83
C MET A 1 -7.04 0.98 -11.57
N ARG A 2 -6.54 2.22 -11.47
CA ARG A 2 -5.19 2.51 -10.98
C ARG A 2 -5.30 3.06 -9.56
N ILE A 3 -4.61 2.45 -8.63
CA ILE A 3 -4.70 2.74 -7.19
C ILE A 3 -3.29 3.03 -6.69
N LEU A 4 -3.13 4.16 -6.00
CA LEU A 4 -1.90 4.52 -5.29
C LEU A 4 -2.18 4.46 -3.79
N VAL A 5 -1.41 3.64 -3.09
CA VAL A 5 -1.39 3.62 -1.62
C VAL A 5 -0.19 4.41 -1.14
N ILE A 6 -0.43 5.40 -0.29
CA ILE A 6 0.60 6.25 0.30
C ILE A 6 0.72 5.85 1.77
N ALA A 7 1.92 5.46 2.19
CA ALA A 7 2.20 5.02 3.55
C ALA A 7 3.43 5.77 4.10
N PRO A 8 3.40 6.25 5.37
CA PRO A 8 4.51 6.99 5.96
C PRO A 8 5.82 6.19 6.05
N HIS A 9 5.74 4.97 6.57
CA HIS A 9 6.86 4.04 6.73
C HIS A 9 6.55 2.70 6.07
N PRO A 10 7.55 1.83 5.85
CA PRO A 10 7.29 0.43 5.52
C PRO A 10 6.40 -0.19 6.60
N ASP A 11 5.51 -1.11 6.20
CA ASP A 11 4.57 -1.86 7.03
C ASP A 11 3.25 -1.11 7.35
N ASP A 12 3.22 0.22 7.32
CA ASP A 12 2.00 1.00 7.55
C ASP A 12 0.89 0.64 6.54
N GLU A 13 1.25 0.31 5.29
CA GLU A 13 0.30 -0.14 4.28
C GLU A 13 -0.33 -1.49 4.65
N VAL A 14 0.44 -2.37 5.28
CA VAL A 14 0.04 -3.73 5.62
C VAL A 14 -0.95 -3.68 6.78
N TYR A 15 -0.62 -2.93 7.83
CA TYR A 15 -1.48 -2.77 9.01
C TYR A 15 -2.70 -1.89 8.73
N GLY A 16 -2.56 -0.82 7.96
CA GLY A 16 -3.63 0.14 7.69
C GLY A 16 -4.64 -0.34 6.64
N CYS A 17 -4.16 -0.90 5.52
CA CYS A 17 -5.02 -1.22 4.38
C CYS A 17 -4.64 -2.49 3.62
N GLY A 18 -3.84 -3.39 4.19
CA GLY A 18 -3.33 -4.59 3.52
C GLY A 18 -4.44 -5.49 2.96
N GLY A 19 -5.57 -5.61 3.66
CA GLY A 19 -6.74 -6.34 3.17
C GLY A 19 -7.37 -5.71 1.91
N THR A 20 -7.40 -4.39 1.85
CA THR A 20 -7.91 -3.64 0.68
C THR A 20 -6.96 -3.76 -0.51
N ILE A 21 -5.65 -3.64 -0.27
CA ILE A 21 -4.60 -3.90 -1.28
C ILE A 21 -4.80 -5.30 -1.87
N ALA A 22 -4.85 -6.32 -1.01
CA ALA A 22 -5.01 -7.71 -1.43
C ALA A 22 -6.30 -7.93 -2.24
N LYS A 23 -7.41 -7.31 -1.82
CA LYS A 23 -8.69 -7.39 -2.55
C LYS A 23 -8.57 -6.84 -3.97
N TYR A 24 -7.99 -5.66 -4.15
CA TYR A 24 -7.91 -5.02 -5.47
C TYR A 24 -6.85 -5.66 -6.37
N THR A 25 -5.72 -6.11 -5.81
CA THR A 25 -4.72 -6.90 -6.56
C THR A 25 -5.33 -8.20 -7.08
N LYS A 26 -6.13 -8.92 -6.26
CA LYS A 26 -6.85 -10.15 -6.69
C LYS A 26 -7.86 -9.90 -7.81
N GLN A 27 -8.36 -8.66 -7.94
CA GLN A 27 -9.25 -8.23 -9.01
C GLN A 27 -8.50 -7.72 -10.24
N CYS A 28 -7.18 -7.97 -10.34
CA CYS A 28 -6.32 -7.52 -11.43
C CYS A 28 -6.29 -5.99 -11.62
N ASN A 29 -6.46 -5.23 -10.53
CA ASN A 29 -6.23 -3.78 -10.58
C ASN A 29 -4.74 -3.48 -10.47
N ASP A 30 -4.35 -2.33 -11.00
CA ASP A 30 -2.99 -1.82 -10.96
C ASP A 30 -2.78 -1.05 -9.65
N VAL A 31 -2.01 -1.62 -8.72
CA VAL A 31 -1.81 -1.10 -7.36
C VAL A 31 -0.34 -0.76 -7.18
N HIS A 32 -0.06 0.50 -6.85
CA HIS A 32 1.29 1.02 -6.58
C HIS A 32 1.40 1.46 -5.14
N LEU A 33 2.60 1.34 -4.58
CA LEU A 33 2.95 1.76 -3.23
C LEU A 33 3.91 2.95 -3.30
N LEU A 34 3.56 4.03 -2.61
CA LEU A 34 4.46 5.14 -2.31
C LEU A 34 4.74 5.11 -0.81
N ILE A 35 5.91 4.59 -0.46
CA ILE A 35 6.43 4.64 0.90
C ILE A 35 7.22 5.95 1.04
N MET A 36 6.80 6.80 1.97
CA MET A 36 7.32 8.18 2.07
C MET A 36 8.72 8.22 2.67
N THR A 37 8.97 7.41 3.70
CA THR A 37 10.25 7.35 4.41
C THR A 37 10.55 5.91 4.82
N GLN A 38 11.78 5.62 5.24
CA GLN A 38 12.15 4.26 5.68
C GLN A 38 11.93 4.00 7.17
N GLY A 39 11.48 4.99 7.95
CA GLY A 39 11.19 4.83 9.38
C GLY A 39 12.42 4.64 10.27
N TYR A 40 13.55 5.21 9.90
CA TYR A 40 14.70 5.32 10.80
C TYR A 40 14.47 6.41 11.85
N ASP A 41 15.15 6.28 12.99
CA ASP A 41 15.13 7.23 14.11
C ASP A 41 15.39 8.69 13.68
#